data_AF-A0A1I4QDS1-F1
#
_entry.id   AF-A0A1I4QDS1-F1
#
_cell.length_a   1.000
_cell.length_b   1.000
_cell.length_c   1.000
_cell.angle_alpha   90.00
_cell.angle_beta   90.00
_cell.angle_gamma   90.00
#
_symmetry.space_group_name_H-M   'P 1'
#
loop_
_entity.id
_entity.type
_entity.pdbx_description
1 polymer ?
#
loop_
_entity_poly.entity_id
_entity_poly.type
_entity_poly.pdbx_seq_one_letter_code
_entity_poly.pdbx_strand_id
1 'polypeptide(L)'
;EMRDRLEIGQMISSTTYKTGLSDFAIVQLPNVQASGNIHGRDDYTPIDPIIMELISRVGQIAKILDKHASPSMEAPDSAFQVDNDTGEYTLKAGDAFIRNSKEDAETRYITWDGNLEAAFKEFDMLLNQLYSVSEMGAAIFGDLKGSIPPSGAALRRLMVNPLMKVGRIRNHADPVVKKIIALLSEVTPSVSGLKRSDIEIQWQDGLPNDPLEEAQIMNLRVQAPTMSATTAMQRYDNMGIEQAEEELGRIQEQALTANPVLTSAVNENKEV
;
A
#
# COMPACT_ATOMS: atom_id res chain seq x y z
N GLU A 1 -62.90 -18.37 -6.10
CA GLU A 1 -62.22 -17.12 -5.68
C GLU A 1 -60.98 -16.92 -6.54
N MET A 2 -61.00 -15.89 -7.37
CA MET A 2 -59.92 -15.52 -8.29
C MET A 2 -58.74 -14.98 -7.48
N ARG A 3 -57.57 -15.60 -7.63
CA ARG A 3 -56.31 -15.02 -7.15
C ARG A 3 -55.94 -13.90 -8.13
N ASP A 4 -56.01 -12.66 -7.67
CA ASP A 4 -55.50 -11.49 -8.40
C ASP A 4 -54.02 -11.71 -8.75
N ARG A 5 -53.75 -11.91 -10.04
CA ARG A 5 -52.40 -11.97 -10.56
C ARG A 5 -51.87 -10.53 -10.61
N LEU A 6 -50.84 -10.26 -9.81
CA LEU A 6 -50.07 -9.03 -9.89
C LEU A 6 -49.26 -9.06 -11.20
N GLU A 7 -49.86 -8.59 -12.29
CA GLU A 7 -49.19 -8.42 -13.58
C GLU A 7 -48.72 -6.97 -13.72
N ILE A 8 -47.47 -6.77 -14.15
CA ILE A 8 -46.95 -5.43 -14.46
C ILE A 8 -47.77 -4.90 -15.65
N GLY A 9 -48.41 -3.74 -15.47
CA GLY A 9 -49.25 -3.11 -16.50
C GLY A 9 -48.51 -2.77 -17.79
N GLN A 10 -49.26 -2.42 -18.84
CA GLN A 10 -48.67 -2.02 -20.13
C GLN A 10 -47.89 -0.71 -20.02
N MET A 11 -46.75 -0.64 -20.72
CA MET A 11 -45.91 0.55 -20.83
C MET A 11 -46.72 1.71 -21.46
N ILE A 12 -46.90 2.79 -20.71
CA ILE A 12 -47.75 3.94 -21.09
C ILE A 12 -47.04 4.83 -22.12
N SER A 13 -45.74 5.05 -21.96
CA SER A 13 -44.92 5.79 -22.91
C SER A 13 -43.44 5.47 -22.73
N SER A 14 -42.66 5.64 -23.80
CA SER A 14 -41.20 5.56 -23.79
C SER A 14 -40.66 6.71 -24.62
N THR A 15 -39.69 7.44 -24.08
CA THR A 15 -38.99 8.53 -24.78
C THR A 15 -37.52 8.13 -24.92
N THR A 16 -37.00 8.18 -26.15
CA THR A 16 -35.60 7.85 -26.44
C THR A 16 -34.85 9.11 -26.86
N TYR A 17 -33.74 9.40 -26.18
CA TYR A 17 -32.84 10.51 -26.51
C TYR A 17 -31.59 9.97 -27.20
N LYS A 18 -31.21 10.56 -28.33
CA LYS A 18 -29.93 10.25 -28.99
C LYS A 18 -28.82 11.02 -28.29
N THR A 19 -27.92 10.28 -27.64
CA THR A 19 -26.81 10.84 -26.86
C THR A 19 -25.65 11.35 -27.70
N GLY A 20 -25.59 10.97 -28.99
CA GLY A 20 -24.45 11.29 -29.86
C GLY A 20 -23.24 10.38 -29.63
N LEU A 21 -23.34 9.37 -28.76
CA LEU A 21 -22.31 8.38 -28.49
C LEU A 21 -22.49 7.12 -29.34
N SER A 22 -21.38 6.51 -29.76
CA SER A 22 -21.36 5.24 -30.48
C SER A 22 -21.59 4.01 -29.58
N ASP A 23 -21.44 4.17 -28.27
CA ASP A 23 -21.58 3.13 -27.24
C ASP A 23 -22.35 3.68 -26.02
N PHE A 24 -22.53 2.88 -24.97
CA PHE A 24 -23.19 3.30 -23.75
C PHE A 24 -22.46 4.45 -23.05
N ALA A 25 -23.22 5.43 -22.55
CA ALA A 25 -22.70 6.53 -21.72
C ALA A 25 -22.17 6.04 -20.37
N ILE A 26 -22.65 4.89 -19.91
CA ILE A 26 -22.19 4.22 -18.69
C ILE A 26 -21.21 3.13 -19.10
N VAL A 27 -19.96 3.28 -18.68
CA VAL A 27 -18.91 2.28 -18.87
C VAL A 27 -18.57 1.68 -17.52
N GLN A 28 -18.78 0.37 -17.38
CA GLN A 28 -18.44 -0.34 -16.15
C GLN A 28 -16.92 -0.60 -16.10
N LEU A 29 -16.30 -0.22 -14.97
CA LEU A 29 -14.96 -0.66 -14.60
C LEU A 29 -15.08 -1.57 -13.36
N PRO A 30 -15.07 -2.89 -13.54
CA PRO A 30 -15.03 -3.82 -12.41
C PRO A 30 -13.60 -3.99 -11.90
N ASN A 31 -13.44 -4.40 -10.64
CA ASN A 31 -12.12 -4.63 -10.05
C ASN A 31 -11.52 -5.98 -10.53
N VAL A 32 -12.01 -7.09 -9.97
CA VAL A 32 -11.66 -8.45 -10.41
C VAL A 32 -12.91 -9.15 -10.92
N GLN A 33 -12.94 -9.53 -12.19
CA GLN A 33 -14.02 -10.35 -12.76
C GLN A 33 -13.59 -11.80 -12.90
N ALA A 34 -14.47 -12.72 -12.48
CA ALA A 34 -14.39 -14.12 -12.88
C ALA A 34 -15.19 -14.31 -14.18
N SER A 35 -14.80 -15.26 -15.02
CA SER A 35 -15.43 -15.54 -16.32
C SER A 35 -16.95 -15.82 -16.28
N GLY A 36 -17.52 -16.10 -15.11
CA GLY A 36 -18.95 -16.37 -14.91
C GLY A 36 -19.73 -15.26 -14.18
N ASN A 37 -19.15 -14.10 -13.88
CA ASN A 37 -19.87 -13.03 -13.17
C ASN A 37 -19.69 -11.65 -13.83
N ILE A 38 -20.79 -10.91 -13.94
CA ILE A 38 -20.80 -9.51 -14.41
C ILE A 38 -20.31 -8.53 -13.35
N HIS A 39 -20.42 -8.90 -12.07
CA HIS A 39 -20.01 -8.08 -10.93
C HIS A 39 -18.53 -8.29 -10.62
N GLY A 40 -17.85 -7.20 -10.27
CA GLY A 40 -16.50 -7.27 -9.74
C GLY A 40 -16.51 -7.83 -8.31
N ARG A 41 -15.45 -8.55 -7.95
CA ARG A 41 -15.15 -8.90 -6.54
C ARG A 41 -14.42 -7.74 -5.87
N ASP A 42 -14.73 -7.52 -4.62
CA ASP A 42 -14.05 -6.55 -3.78
C ASP A 42 -12.71 -7.11 -3.24
N ASP A 43 -11.83 -6.21 -2.82
CA ASP A 43 -10.51 -6.57 -2.26
C ASP A 43 -10.56 -6.96 -0.76
N TYR A 44 -11.67 -6.71 -0.07
CA TYR A 44 -11.77 -6.81 1.39
C TYR A 44 -12.29 -8.18 1.86
N THR A 45 -13.23 -8.77 1.12
CA THR A 45 -13.82 -10.08 1.39
C THR A 45 -12.78 -11.16 1.71
N PRO A 46 -11.63 -11.27 0.99
CA PRO A 46 -10.62 -12.27 1.32
C PRO A 46 -9.88 -12.01 2.64
N ILE A 47 -9.79 -10.76 3.10
CA ILE A 47 -9.02 -10.35 4.28
C ILE A 47 -9.89 -10.08 5.52
N ASP A 48 -11.20 -9.89 5.34
CA ASP A 48 -12.15 -9.61 6.43
C ASP A 48 -12.05 -10.59 7.61
N PRO A 49 -12.01 -11.93 7.41
CA PRO A 49 -11.88 -12.86 8.54
C PRO A 49 -10.58 -12.67 9.33
N ILE A 50 -9.49 -12.33 8.64
CA ILE A 50 -8.17 -12.11 9.26
C ILE A 50 -8.20 -10.83 10.09
N ILE A 51 -8.78 -9.76 9.55
CA ILE A 51 -8.92 -8.48 10.26
C ILE A 51 -9.80 -8.63 11.50
N MET A 52 -10.93 -9.33 11.38
CA MET A 52 -11.82 -9.59 12.53
C MET A 52 -11.10 -10.33 13.65
N GLU A 53 -10.31 -11.35 13.31
CA GLU A 53 -9.53 -12.10 14.30
C GLU A 53 -8.43 -11.22 14.92
N LEU A 54 -7.70 -10.44 14.13
CA LEU A 54 -6.69 -9.49 14.63
C LEU A 54 -7.30 -8.51 15.65
N ILE A 55 -8.43 -7.89 15.33
CA ILE A 55 -9.13 -6.95 16.23
C ILE A 55 -9.57 -7.67 17.51
N SER A 56 -10.16 -8.86 17.38
CA SER A 56 -10.58 -9.68 18.53
C SER A 56 -9.39 -10.01 19.45
N ARG A 57 -8.24 -10.40 18.88
CA ARG A 57 -7.04 -10.75 19.62
C ARG A 57 -6.44 -9.58 20.38
N VAL A 58 -6.34 -8.40 19.76
CA VAL A 58 -5.89 -7.19 20.45
C VAL A 58 -6.81 -6.87 21.63
N GLY A 59 -8.13 -6.96 21.44
CA GLY A 59 -9.10 -6.74 22.52
C GLY A 59 -8.98 -7.75 23.68
N GLN A 60 -8.73 -9.03 23.37
CA GLN A 60 -8.51 -10.06 24.39
C GLN A 60 -7.20 -9.85 25.16
N ILE A 61 -6.10 -9.56 24.45
CA ILE A 61 -4.80 -9.24 25.04
C ILE A 61 -4.92 -8.04 25.97
N ALA A 62 -5.58 -6.96 25.53
CA ALA A 62 -5.80 -5.76 26.34
C ALA A 62 -6.56 -6.10 27.64
N LYS A 63 -7.68 -6.84 27.55
CA LYS A 63 -8.46 -7.26 28.72
C LYS A 63 -7.65 -8.10 29.71
N ILE A 64 -6.79 -8.97 29.21
CA ILE A 64 -5.89 -9.77 30.04
C ILE A 64 -4.91 -8.83 30.75
N LEU A 65 -4.24 -7.94 30.01
CA LEU A 65 -3.29 -6.99 30.59
C LEU A 65 -3.94 -6.11 31.66
N ASP A 66 -5.15 -5.61 31.43
CA ASP A 66 -5.91 -4.80 32.40
C ASP A 66 -6.21 -5.60 33.68
N LYS A 67 -6.63 -6.87 33.56
CA LYS A 67 -6.88 -7.73 34.72
C LYS A 67 -5.61 -8.02 35.52
N HIS A 68 -4.46 -8.11 34.84
CA HIS A 68 -3.17 -8.35 35.45
C HIS A 68 -2.51 -7.10 36.03
N ALA A 69 -2.90 -5.91 35.58
CA ALA A 69 -2.48 -4.65 36.18
C ALA A 69 -3.10 -4.44 37.58
N SER A 70 -4.19 -5.14 37.90
CA SER A 70 -4.84 -5.12 39.23
C SER A 70 -5.24 -6.54 39.64
N PRO A 71 -4.26 -7.40 39.97
CA PRO A 71 -4.53 -8.80 40.25
C PRO A 71 -5.36 -8.94 41.53
N SER A 72 -6.35 -9.83 41.49
CA SER A 72 -7.07 -10.22 42.70
C SER A 72 -6.14 -10.96 43.66
N MET A 73 -6.38 -10.83 44.97
CA MET A 73 -5.57 -11.48 45.99
C MET A 73 -6.33 -12.67 46.59
N GLU A 74 -5.65 -13.79 46.75
CA GLU A 74 -6.11 -14.92 47.55
C GLU A 74 -5.66 -14.68 49.00
N ALA A 75 -6.62 -14.69 49.93
CA ALA A 75 -6.37 -14.50 51.35
C ALA A 75 -7.22 -15.49 52.17
N PRO A 76 -6.75 -15.94 53.34
CA PRO A 76 -7.54 -16.79 54.24
C PRO A 76 -8.74 -16.03 54.83
N ASP A 77 -9.78 -16.76 55.24
CA ASP A 77 -10.99 -16.19 55.84
C ASP A 77 -10.68 -15.29 57.07
N SER A 78 -9.64 -15.64 57.83
CA SER A 78 -9.16 -14.87 58.97
C SER A 78 -8.63 -13.46 58.63
N ALA A 79 -8.40 -13.17 57.35
CA ALA A 79 -7.95 -11.86 56.87
C ALA A 79 -9.11 -10.87 56.63
N PHE A 80 -10.35 -11.35 56.61
CA PHE A 80 -11.54 -10.54 56.35
C PHE A 80 -12.18 -10.07 57.66
N GLN A 81 -12.57 -8.81 57.71
CA GLN A 81 -13.37 -8.22 58.78
C GLN A 81 -14.77 -7.93 58.26
N VAL A 82 -15.78 -8.39 58.99
CA VAL A 82 -17.17 -8.02 58.72
C VAL A 82 -17.39 -6.59 59.21
N ASP A 83 -17.84 -5.73 58.31
CA ASP A 83 -18.35 -4.42 58.68
C ASP A 83 -19.71 -4.60 59.40
N ASN A 84 -19.79 -4.13 60.64
CA ASN A 84 -20.95 -4.37 61.50
C ASN A 84 -22.20 -3.60 61.05
N ASP A 85 -22.05 -2.55 60.23
CA ASP A 85 -23.16 -1.73 59.77
C ASP A 85 -23.73 -2.20 58.41
N THR A 86 -22.90 -2.76 57.53
CA THR A 86 -23.28 -3.18 56.16
C THR A 86 -23.32 -4.71 55.98
N GLY A 87 -22.64 -5.47 56.85
CA GLY A 87 -22.49 -6.92 56.74
C GLY A 87 -21.51 -7.36 55.65
N GLU A 88 -20.78 -6.43 55.03
CA GLU A 88 -19.83 -6.72 53.97
C GLU A 88 -18.47 -7.17 54.54
N TYR A 89 -17.85 -8.15 53.87
CA TYR A 89 -16.51 -8.62 54.21
C TYR A 89 -15.47 -7.68 53.60
N THR A 90 -14.75 -6.95 54.45
CA THR A 90 -13.66 -6.05 54.04
C THR A 90 -12.32 -6.68 54.38
N LEU A 91 -11.40 -6.66 53.43
CA LEU A 91 -10.06 -7.17 53.65
C LEU A 91 -9.23 -6.14 54.43
N LYS A 92 -8.56 -6.55 55.52
CA LYS A 92 -7.61 -5.69 56.27
C LYS A 92 -6.28 -5.49 55.53
N ALA A 93 -6.32 -5.28 54.22
CA ALA A 93 -5.13 -5.07 53.40
C ALA A 93 -4.87 -3.55 53.28
N GLY A 94 -4.34 -2.96 54.35
CA GLY A 94 -3.80 -1.60 54.33
C GLY A 94 -2.42 -1.57 53.67
N ASP A 95 -1.49 -2.41 54.17
CA ASP A 95 -0.11 -2.48 53.64
C ASP A 95 0.61 -3.84 53.81
N ALA A 96 0.19 -4.74 54.73
CA ALA A 96 0.80 -6.06 54.89
C ALA A 96 -0.09 -7.05 55.69
N PHE A 97 -0.04 -8.34 55.34
CA PHE A 97 -0.56 -9.44 56.16
C PHE A 97 0.60 -10.09 56.93
N ILE A 98 0.60 -9.97 58.26
CA ILE A 98 1.66 -10.52 59.11
C ILE A 98 1.40 -12.02 59.30
N ARG A 99 2.36 -12.86 58.89
CA ARG A 99 2.38 -14.30 59.17
C ARG A 99 3.21 -14.54 60.42
N ASN A 100 2.61 -15.08 61.47
CA ASN A 100 3.25 -15.35 62.75
C ASN A 100 3.94 -16.73 62.77
N SER A 101 3.47 -17.66 61.93
CA SER A 101 4.05 -19.00 61.76
C SER A 101 4.17 -19.41 60.28
N LYS A 102 5.00 -20.41 59.98
CA LYS A 102 5.08 -21.02 58.64
C LYS A 102 3.85 -21.89 58.30
N GLU A 103 3.04 -22.20 59.30
CA GLU A 103 1.80 -22.99 59.17
C GLU A 103 0.58 -22.10 58.84
N ASP A 104 0.72 -20.78 59.02
CA ASP A 104 -0.33 -19.81 58.68
C ASP A 104 -0.58 -19.81 57.17
N ALA A 105 -1.82 -19.67 56.70
CA ALA A 105 -2.14 -19.65 55.28
C ALA A 105 -1.45 -18.50 54.51
N GLU A 106 -1.05 -18.75 53.26
CA GLU A 106 -0.44 -17.73 52.39
C GLU A 106 -1.47 -16.75 51.86
N THR A 107 -1.12 -15.46 51.93
CA THR A 107 -1.79 -14.44 51.14
C THR A 107 -0.91 -14.14 49.94
N ARG A 108 -1.45 -14.31 48.73
CA ARG A 108 -0.70 -14.11 47.48
C ARG A 108 -1.60 -13.49 46.42
N TYR A 109 -1.02 -12.67 45.56
CA TYR A 109 -1.71 -12.25 44.36
C TYR A 109 -1.92 -13.46 43.45
N ILE A 110 -3.11 -13.55 42.88
CA ILE A 110 -3.43 -14.58 41.89
C ILE A 110 -2.65 -14.24 40.64
N THR A 111 -1.62 -15.02 40.36
CA THR A 111 -0.86 -14.95 39.12
C THR A 111 -1.45 -15.95 38.15
N TRP A 112 -1.79 -15.50 36.94
CA TRP A 112 -2.15 -16.40 35.85
C TRP A 112 -0.93 -16.61 34.96
N ASP A 113 -0.53 -17.87 34.79
CA ASP A 113 0.51 -18.31 33.85
C ASP A 113 -0.08 -18.51 32.45
N GLY A 114 -0.69 -17.46 31.96
CA GLY A 114 -1.16 -17.47 30.59
C GLY A 114 -0.02 -17.20 29.65
N ASN A 115 0.09 -18.06 28.64
CA ASN A 115 1.09 -17.91 27.60
C ASN A 115 0.73 -16.73 26.67
N LEU A 116 0.89 -15.51 27.17
CA LEU A 116 0.68 -14.26 26.42
C LEU A 116 1.62 -14.21 25.21
N GLU A 117 2.79 -14.83 25.32
CA GLU A 117 3.72 -15.01 24.21
C GLU A 117 3.11 -15.83 23.06
N ALA A 118 2.35 -16.88 23.35
CA ALA A 118 1.61 -17.62 22.32
C ALA A 118 0.53 -16.76 21.65
N ALA A 119 -0.15 -15.88 22.40
CA ALA A 119 -1.13 -14.95 21.84
C ALA A 119 -0.49 -13.90 20.92
N PHE A 120 0.66 -13.33 21.31
CA PHE A 120 1.43 -12.44 20.44
C PHE A 120 1.95 -13.16 19.19
N LYS A 121 2.40 -14.41 19.32
CA LYS A 121 2.83 -15.21 18.18
C LYS A 121 1.70 -15.54 17.21
N GLU A 122 0.50 -15.82 17.71
CA GLU A 122 -0.71 -15.97 16.89
C GLU A 122 -1.04 -14.66 16.16
N PHE A 123 -0.94 -13.52 16.86
CA PHE A 123 -1.13 -12.19 16.27
C PHE A 123 -0.14 -11.94 15.11
N ASP A 124 1.15 -12.22 15.31
CA ASP A 124 2.17 -12.08 14.25
C ASP A 124 1.89 -13.03 13.07
N MET A 125 1.40 -14.23 13.33
CA MET A 125 1.01 -15.17 12.28
C MET A 125 -0.17 -14.63 11.45
N LEU A 126 -1.19 -14.07 12.08
CA LEU A 126 -2.33 -13.45 11.42
C LEU A 126 -1.91 -12.22 10.60
N LEU A 127 -0.99 -11.41 11.12
CA LEU A 127 -0.45 -10.26 10.39
C LEU A 127 0.31 -10.70 9.12
N ASN A 128 1.11 -11.76 9.21
CA ASN A 128 1.79 -12.34 8.05
C ASN A 128 0.81 -12.92 7.02
N GLN A 129 -0.27 -13.58 7.48
CA GLN A 129 -1.33 -14.04 6.58
C GLN A 129 -2.02 -12.87 5.89
N LEU A 130 -2.29 -11.77 6.60
CA LEU A 130 -2.85 -10.55 6.01
C LEU A 130 -1.94 -10.02 4.90
N TYR A 131 -0.62 -9.92 5.14
CA TYR A 131 0.35 -9.46 4.13
C TYR A 131 0.39 -10.35 2.88
N SER A 132 0.26 -11.67 3.07
CA SER A 132 0.27 -12.64 1.98
C SER A 132 -1.04 -12.59 1.17
N VAL A 133 -2.19 -12.62 1.83
CA VAL A 133 -3.52 -12.66 1.18
C VAL A 133 -3.86 -11.34 0.51
N SER A 134 -3.49 -10.21 1.11
CA SER A 134 -3.70 -8.88 0.50
C SER A 134 -2.76 -8.59 -0.67
N GLU A 135 -1.71 -9.39 -0.85
CA GLU A 135 -0.59 -9.14 -1.76
C GLU A 135 0.14 -7.80 -1.53
N MET A 136 -0.06 -7.19 -0.36
CA MET A 136 0.55 -5.90 0.00
C MET A 136 1.97 -6.06 0.55
N GLY A 137 2.31 -7.24 1.06
CA GLY A 137 3.60 -7.48 1.72
C GLY A 137 3.79 -6.67 3.01
N ALA A 138 4.92 -6.88 3.68
CA ALA A 138 5.23 -6.19 4.94
C ALA A 138 5.63 -4.71 4.76
N ALA A 139 5.96 -4.30 3.53
CA ALA A 139 6.49 -2.99 3.21
C ALA A 139 5.49 -1.84 3.49
N ILE A 140 4.18 -2.09 3.32
CA ILE A 140 3.15 -1.05 3.42
C ILE A 140 2.98 -0.54 4.85
N PHE A 141 3.26 -1.35 5.86
CA PHE A 141 3.06 -0.97 7.27
C PHE A 141 4.35 -0.53 7.96
N GLY A 142 5.43 -0.33 7.20
CA GLY A 142 6.67 0.20 7.76
C GLY A 142 7.38 -0.76 8.71
N ASP A 143 7.21 -2.09 8.55
CA ASP A 143 8.03 -3.10 9.26
C ASP A 143 9.48 -3.16 8.71
N LEU A 144 10.02 -1.99 8.41
CA LEU A 144 11.43 -1.75 8.20
C LEU A 144 12.01 -1.56 9.60
N LYS A 145 12.24 -2.67 10.32
CA LYS A 145 12.89 -2.69 11.65
C LYS A 145 14.35 -2.16 11.64
N GLY A 146 14.74 -1.34 10.66
CA GLY A 146 16.05 -0.71 10.52
C GLY A 146 15.92 0.81 10.41
N SER A 147 16.74 1.53 11.17
CA SER A 147 16.77 3.00 11.30
C SER A 147 17.20 3.77 10.04
N ILE A 148 17.26 3.13 8.88
CA ILE A 148 17.69 3.75 7.61
C ILE A 148 16.54 3.60 6.60
N PRO A 149 16.02 4.70 6.03
CA PRO A 149 15.08 4.62 4.94
C PRO A 149 15.68 3.77 3.81
N PRO A 150 15.01 2.69 3.37
CA PRO A 150 15.52 1.87 2.28
C PRO A 150 15.66 2.74 1.02
N SER A 151 16.74 2.53 0.26
CA SER A 151 16.92 3.17 -1.05
C SER A 151 15.72 2.84 -1.97
N GLY A 152 15.48 3.66 -3.01
CA GLY A 152 14.35 3.46 -3.93
C GLY A 152 14.34 2.06 -4.54
N ALA A 153 15.51 1.52 -4.86
CA ALA A 153 15.67 0.15 -5.36
C ALA A 153 15.33 -0.92 -4.30
N ALA A 154 15.65 -0.70 -3.02
CA ALA A 154 15.30 -1.61 -1.94
C ALA A 154 13.78 -1.58 -1.67
N LEU A 155 13.17 -0.40 -1.69
CA LEU A 155 11.73 -0.24 -1.58
C LEU A 155 11.00 -0.94 -2.74
N ARG A 156 11.47 -0.78 -3.99
CA ARG A 156 10.92 -1.47 -5.16
C ARG A 156 10.97 -3.00 -5.02
N ARG A 157 12.05 -3.54 -4.46
CA ARG A 157 12.19 -4.99 -4.19
C ARG A 157 11.21 -5.47 -3.11
N LEU A 158 10.95 -4.66 -2.09
CA LEU A 158 9.98 -4.97 -1.06
C LEU A 158 8.53 -4.89 -1.57
N MET A 159 8.28 -4.06 -2.58
CA MET A 159 6.96 -3.83 -3.18
C MET A 159 6.68 -4.67 -4.43
N VAL A 160 7.45 -5.74 -4.68
CA VAL A 160 7.25 -6.60 -5.87
C VAL A 160 5.82 -7.14 -5.95
N ASN A 161 5.26 -7.66 -4.85
CA ASN A 161 3.89 -8.19 -4.85
C ASN A 161 2.83 -7.09 -5.09
N PRO A 162 2.86 -5.94 -4.38
CA PRO A 162 2.00 -4.80 -4.69
C PRO A 162 2.08 -4.37 -6.16
N LEU A 163 3.29 -4.22 -6.70
CA LEU A 163 3.51 -3.79 -8.09
C LEU A 163 2.92 -4.78 -9.08
N MET A 164 3.04 -6.09 -8.82
CA MET A 164 2.40 -7.13 -9.62
C MET A 164 0.88 -7.05 -9.56
N LYS A 165 0.29 -6.79 -8.37
CA LYS A 165 -1.15 -6.59 -8.23
C LYS A 165 -1.62 -5.35 -8.99
N VAL A 166 -0.92 -4.22 -8.86
CA VAL A 166 -1.18 -2.99 -9.62
C VAL A 166 -1.10 -3.25 -11.13
N GLY A 167 -0.13 -4.04 -11.60
CA GLY A 167 -0.03 -4.44 -12.99
C GLY A 167 -1.28 -5.18 -13.50
N ARG A 168 -1.88 -6.05 -12.69
CA ARG A 168 -3.13 -6.74 -13.06
C ARG A 168 -4.32 -5.78 -13.11
N ILE A 169 -4.43 -4.87 -12.14
CA ILE A 169 -5.48 -3.83 -12.12
C ILE A 169 -5.33 -2.93 -13.35
N ARG A 170 -4.09 -2.52 -13.68
CA ARG A 170 -3.77 -1.74 -14.87
C ARG A 170 -4.23 -2.44 -16.14
N ASN A 171 -3.93 -3.73 -16.31
CA ASN A 171 -4.33 -4.47 -17.51
C ASN A 171 -5.85 -4.53 -17.70
N HIS A 172 -6.62 -4.49 -16.61
CA HIS A 172 -8.07 -4.45 -16.66
C HIS A 172 -8.60 -3.02 -16.89
N ALA A 173 -7.99 -2.02 -16.26
CA ALA A 173 -8.40 -0.62 -16.35
C ALA A 173 -8.03 0.03 -17.70
N ASP A 174 -6.87 -0.31 -18.28
CA ASP A 174 -6.34 0.29 -19.51
C ASP A 174 -7.34 0.29 -20.69
N PRO A 175 -7.95 -0.85 -21.10
CA PRO A 175 -8.92 -0.86 -22.19
C PRO A 175 -10.21 -0.07 -21.86
N VAL A 176 -10.61 -0.04 -20.59
CA VAL A 176 -11.80 0.67 -20.12
C VAL A 176 -11.59 2.18 -20.15
N VAL A 177 -10.43 2.65 -19.65
CA VAL A 177 -10.07 4.07 -19.69
C VAL A 177 -9.92 4.55 -21.13
N LYS A 178 -9.26 3.76 -22.00
CA LYS A 178 -9.19 4.09 -23.44
C LYS A 178 -10.57 4.17 -24.10
N LYS A 179 -11.50 3.29 -23.71
CA LYS A 179 -12.89 3.35 -24.16
C LYS A 179 -13.58 4.65 -23.72
N ILE A 180 -13.42 5.04 -22.46
CA ILE A 180 -14.01 6.27 -21.91
C ILE A 180 -13.47 7.50 -22.66
N ILE A 181 -12.15 7.59 -22.84
CA ILE A 181 -11.53 8.72 -23.54
C ILE A 181 -12.00 8.79 -25.00
N ALA A 182 -12.07 7.67 -25.71
CA ALA A 182 -12.59 7.62 -27.07
C ALA A 182 -14.06 8.09 -27.15
N LEU A 183 -14.92 7.66 -26.23
CA LEU A 183 -16.33 8.08 -26.18
C LEU A 183 -16.47 9.58 -25.86
N LEU A 184 -15.65 10.09 -24.95
CA LEU A 184 -15.64 11.53 -24.63
C LEU A 184 -15.22 12.38 -25.84
N SER A 185 -14.35 11.86 -26.70
CA SER A 185 -13.96 12.55 -27.94
C SER A 185 -15.13 12.72 -28.93
N GLU A 186 -16.11 11.81 -28.94
CA GLU A 186 -17.25 11.91 -29.86
C GLU A 186 -18.20 13.06 -29.50
N VAL A 187 -18.28 13.40 -28.22
CA VAL A 187 -19.13 14.49 -27.71
C VAL A 187 -18.39 15.83 -27.69
N THR A 188 -17.07 15.80 -27.67
CA THR A 188 -16.23 17.00 -27.53
C THR A 188 -15.95 17.64 -28.89
N PRO A 189 -16.46 18.87 -29.17
CA PRO A 189 -16.33 19.47 -30.50
C PRO A 189 -14.89 19.75 -30.95
N SER A 190 -13.96 19.92 -30.01
CA SER A 190 -12.56 20.26 -30.26
C SER A 190 -11.65 19.04 -30.56
N VAL A 191 -12.07 17.83 -30.21
CA VAL A 191 -11.27 16.61 -30.36
C VAL A 191 -12.20 15.50 -30.80
N SER A 192 -12.42 15.34 -32.12
CA SER A 192 -13.32 14.32 -32.66
C SER A 192 -12.54 13.20 -33.36
N GLY A 193 -13.02 11.96 -33.19
CA GLY A 193 -12.56 10.80 -33.96
C GLY A 193 -11.38 10.02 -33.38
N LEU A 194 -11.07 10.16 -32.09
CA LEU A 194 -10.04 9.34 -31.45
C LEU A 194 -10.49 7.88 -31.34
N LYS A 195 -9.69 6.96 -31.90
CA LYS A 195 -9.90 5.53 -31.69
C LYS A 195 -9.12 5.06 -30.47
N ARG A 196 -9.53 3.94 -29.89
CA ARG A 196 -8.81 3.31 -28.77
C ARG A 196 -7.36 2.95 -29.12
N SER A 197 -7.08 2.68 -30.39
CA SER A 197 -5.73 2.39 -30.91
C SER A 197 -4.79 3.58 -30.85
N ASP A 198 -5.34 4.80 -30.85
CA ASP A 198 -4.57 6.03 -30.97
C ASP A 198 -4.16 6.57 -29.59
N ILE A 199 -4.61 5.91 -28.52
CA ILE A 199 -4.42 6.33 -27.13
C ILE A 199 -3.39 5.41 -26.48
N GLU A 200 -2.28 6.00 -26.03
CA GLU A 200 -1.30 5.36 -25.16
C GLU A 200 -1.42 5.94 -23.75
N ILE A 201 -1.48 5.07 -22.73
CA ILE A 201 -1.55 5.48 -21.33
C ILE A 201 -0.27 5.03 -20.64
N GLN A 202 0.49 6.01 -20.14
CA GLN A 202 1.67 5.79 -19.32
C GLN A 202 1.28 5.88 -17.84
N TRP A 203 1.34 4.72 -17.16
CA TRP A 203 1.05 4.62 -15.73
C TRP A 203 2.35 4.73 -14.95
N GLN A 204 2.38 5.63 -13.97
CA GLN A 204 3.49 5.80 -13.04
C GLN A 204 3.28 4.89 -11.82
N ASP A 205 4.35 4.31 -11.30
CA ASP A 205 4.30 3.41 -10.13
C ASP A 205 4.21 4.17 -8.79
N GLY A 206 4.51 5.48 -8.80
CA GLY A 206 4.46 6.35 -7.62
C GLY A 206 5.60 6.12 -6.63
N LEU A 207 6.63 5.36 -6.99
CA LEU A 207 7.79 5.14 -6.13
C LEU A 207 8.79 6.29 -6.26
N PRO A 208 9.49 6.69 -5.18
CA PRO A 208 10.60 7.61 -5.28
C PRO A 208 11.69 7.01 -6.17
N ASN A 209 12.11 7.76 -7.17
CA ASN A 209 13.30 7.40 -7.94
C ASN A 209 14.55 7.74 -7.11
N ASP A 210 15.54 6.87 -7.18
CA ASP A 210 16.84 7.10 -6.53
C ASP A 210 17.74 7.90 -7.50
N PRO A 211 18.12 9.15 -7.18
CA PRO A 211 18.94 9.97 -8.06
C PRO A 211 20.28 9.33 -8.43
N LEU A 212 20.86 8.54 -7.51
CA LEU A 212 22.12 7.85 -7.77
C LEU A 212 21.93 6.72 -8.79
N GLU A 213 20.84 5.97 -8.67
CA GLU A 213 20.48 4.90 -9.61
C GLU A 213 20.20 5.48 -11.01
N GLU A 214 19.43 6.58 -11.09
CA GLU A 214 19.16 7.27 -12.34
C GLU A 214 20.45 7.78 -13.00
N ALA A 215 21.34 8.44 -12.24
CA ALA A 215 22.63 8.90 -12.76
C ALA A 215 23.50 7.75 -13.30
N GLN A 216 23.53 6.61 -12.60
CA GLN A 216 24.25 5.42 -13.06
C GLN A 216 23.66 4.83 -14.33
N ILE A 217 22.33 4.74 -14.44
CA ILE A 217 21.63 4.27 -15.64
C ILE A 217 21.92 5.19 -16.82
N MET A 218 21.86 6.51 -16.62
CA MET A 218 22.14 7.48 -17.68
C MET A 218 23.58 7.37 -18.16
N ASN A 219 24.55 7.30 -17.23
CA ASN A 219 25.96 7.12 -17.57
C ASN A 219 26.18 5.82 -18.38
N LEU A 220 25.60 4.70 -17.94
CA LEU A 220 25.71 3.42 -18.65
C LEU A 220 25.12 3.49 -20.07
N ARG A 221 23.98 4.16 -20.24
CA ARG A 221 23.31 4.29 -21.56
C ARG A 221 24.10 5.16 -22.53
N VAL A 222 24.74 6.21 -22.03
CA VAL A 222 25.64 7.09 -22.81
C VAL A 222 26.91 6.33 -23.20
N GLN A 223 27.48 5.52 -22.30
CA GLN A 223 28.65 4.68 -22.60
C GLN A 223 28.35 3.54 -23.58
N ALA A 224 27.12 3.00 -23.57
CA ALA A 224 26.68 1.89 -24.43
C ALA A 224 26.08 2.34 -25.80
N PRO A 225 26.49 3.51 -26.32
CA PRO A 225 25.76 4.41 -27.25
C PRO A 225 24.26 4.16 -27.51
N THR A 226 23.46 3.89 -26.47
CA THR A 226 21.99 3.72 -26.62
C THR A 226 21.21 5.03 -26.42
N MET A 227 21.86 6.05 -25.87
CA MET A 227 21.30 7.38 -25.60
C MET A 227 22.39 8.43 -25.79
N SER A 228 22.04 9.59 -26.35
CA SER A 228 22.98 10.73 -26.44
C SER A 228 23.13 11.40 -25.07
N ALA A 229 24.31 12.00 -24.84
CA ALA A 229 24.56 12.78 -23.63
C ALA A 229 23.58 13.96 -23.48
N THR A 230 23.19 14.59 -24.59
CA THR A 230 22.19 15.67 -24.61
C THR A 230 20.83 15.19 -24.12
N THR A 231 20.36 14.03 -24.58
CA THR A 231 19.07 13.46 -24.13
C THR A 231 19.13 12.99 -22.68
N ALA A 232 20.30 12.56 -22.19
CA ALA A 232 20.49 12.21 -20.79
C ALA A 232 20.37 13.44 -19.87
N MET A 233 21.01 14.56 -20.22
CA MET A 233 20.92 15.84 -19.48
C MET A 233 19.50 16.41 -19.49
N GLN A 234 18.79 16.34 -20.62
CA GLN A 234 17.39 16.76 -20.68
C GLN A 234 16.50 15.97 -19.74
N ARG A 235 16.71 14.65 -19.65
CA ARG A 235 15.86 13.75 -18.84
C ARG A 235 16.19 13.79 -17.36
N TYR A 236 17.47 13.89 -17.01
CA TYR A 236 17.92 13.84 -15.61
C TYR A 236 17.90 15.23 -14.97
N ASP A 237 18.41 16.26 -15.68
CA ASP A 237 18.53 17.61 -15.14
C ASP A 237 17.36 18.53 -15.52
N ASN A 238 16.34 18.01 -16.23
CA ASN A 238 15.19 18.77 -16.74
C ASN A 238 15.59 20.01 -17.56
N MET A 239 16.72 19.94 -18.26
CA MET A 239 17.23 21.03 -19.08
C MET A 239 16.48 21.14 -20.41
N GLY A 240 16.33 22.37 -20.92
CA GLY A 240 15.88 22.61 -22.29
C GLY A 240 16.89 22.11 -23.32
N ILE A 241 16.46 21.92 -24.58
CA ILE A 241 17.32 21.40 -25.65
C ILE A 241 18.57 22.28 -25.83
N GLU A 242 18.36 23.59 -25.91
CA GLU A 242 19.42 24.58 -26.12
C GLU A 242 20.40 24.65 -24.92
N GLN A 243 19.88 24.53 -23.70
CA GLN A 243 20.70 24.51 -22.48
C GLN A 243 21.57 23.26 -22.38
N ALA A 244 21.03 22.10 -22.78
CA ALA A 244 21.78 20.85 -22.80
C ALA A 244 22.90 20.85 -23.85
N GLU A 245 22.68 21.50 -25.00
CA GLU A 245 23.71 21.66 -26.04
C GLU A 245 24.82 22.62 -25.59
N GLU A 246 24.47 23.73 -24.94
CA GLU A 246 25.45 24.67 -24.40
C GLU A 246 26.34 24.02 -23.34
N GLU A 247 25.74 23.28 -22.40
CA GLU A 247 26.50 22.58 -21.35
C GLU A 247 27.42 21.49 -21.94
N LEU A 248 26.95 20.77 -22.96
CA LEU A 248 27.77 19.79 -23.68
C LEU A 248 28.97 20.47 -24.37
N GLY A 249 28.78 21.66 -24.96
CA GLY A 249 29.84 22.49 -25.50
C GLY A 249 30.89 22.86 -24.43
N ARG A 250 30.43 23.34 -23.26
CA ARG A 250 31.33 23.66 -22.14
C ARG A 250 32.13 22.44 -21.67
N ILE A 251 31.51 21.26 -21.61
CA ILE A 251 32.18 20.01 -21.23
C ILE A 251 33.26 19.63 -22.27
N GLN A 252 32.99 19.80 -23.56
CA GLN A 252 33.99 19.55 -24.61
C GLN A 252 35.17 20.52 -24.53
N GLU A 253 34.91 21.81 -24.31
CA GLU A 253 35.96 22.82 -24.12
C GLU A 253 36.82 22.53 -22.87
N GLN A 254 36.18 22.13 -21.76
CA GLN A 254 36.88 21.69 -20.56
C GLN A 254 37.73 20.44 -20.82
N ALA A 255 37.21 19.46 -21.56
CA ALA A 255 37.94 18.24 -21.91
C ALA A 255 39.16 18.52 -22.81
N LEU A 256 39.01 19.42 -23.79
CA LEU A 256 40.11 19.85 -24.66
C LEU A 256 41.20 20.62 -23.90
N THR A 257 40.80 21.42 -22.91
CA THR A 257 41.73 22.17 -22.05
C THR A 257 42.46 21.27 -21.05
N ALA A 258 41.76 20.26 -20.50
CA ALA A 258 42.30 19.34 -19.51
C ALA A 258 43.22 18.26 -20.09
N ASN A 259 43.11 17.94 -21.38
CA ASN A 259 43.88 16.86 -22.01
C ASN A 259 44.60 17.36 -23.30
N PRO A 260 45.78 17.98 -23.17
CA PRO A 260 46.46 18.68 -24.27
C PRO A 260 47.03 17.79 -25.38
N VAL A 261 46.80 16.47 -25.33
CA VAL A 261 47.21 15.52 -26.38
C VAL A 261 46.13 15.36 -27.45
N LEU A 262 44.88 15.73 -27.18
CA LEU A 262 43.77 15.68 -28.16
C LEU A 262 43.69 16.94 -29.04
N THR A 263 44.25 18.06 -28.59
CA THR A 263 44.28 19.34 -29.33
C THR A 263 45.17 19.30 -30.58
N SER A 264 46.21 18.47 -30.60
CA SER A 264 47.07 18.29 -31.78
C SER A 264 46.40 17.50 -32.91
N ALA A 265 45.56 16.51 -32.61
CA ALA A 265 44.87 15.70 -33.62
C ALA A 265 43.72 16.42 -34.35
N VAL A 266 43.11 17.43 -33.70
CA VAL A 266 42.05 18.25 -34.32
C VAL A 266 42.63 19.35 -35.21
N ASN A 267 43.82 19.87 -34.86
CA ASN A 267 44.49 20.88 -35.69
C ASN A 267 45.10 20.29 -36.97
N GLU A 268 45.58 19.03 -36.96
CA GLU A 268 46.09 18.39 -38.19
C GLU A 268 45.00 18.10 -39.24
N ASN A 269 43.75 17.87 -38.83
CA ASN A 269 42.64 17.61 -39.76
C ASN A 269 41.96 18.88 -40.32
N LYS A 270 42.40 20.08 -39.90
CA LYS A 270 41.92 21.35 -40.46
C LYS A 270 42.87 21.95 -41.51
N GLU A 271 44.04 21.35 -41.72
CA GLU A 271 45.04 21.81 -42.71
C GLU A 271 45.10 20.96 -44.00
N VAL A 272 44.03 20.23 -44.34
CA VAL A 272 43.88 19.57 -45.66
C VAL A 272 42.56 19.95 -46.33
#